data_AF-E0YNE6-F1
#
_entry.id   AF-E0YNE6-F1
#
_cell.length_a   1.000
_cell.length_b   1.000
_cell.length_c   1.000
_cell.angle_alpha   90.00
_cell.angle_beta   90.00
_cell.angle_gamma   90.00
#
_symmetry.space_group_name_H-M   'P 1'
#
loop_
_entity.id
_entity.type
_entity.pdbx_description
1 polymer ?
#
loop_
_entity_poly.entity_id
_entity_poly.type
_entity_poly.pdbx_seq_one_letter_code
_entity_poly.pdbx_strand_id
1 'polypeptide(L)'
;KLLEIGPNPSSPKALGDLLMRWISDLEPAYTRYASTLQLDFDSYAPVQSNPKLPPILASLSWPGTLPGPEGDEAATVTLDHLFQLPIYRIHYYKKLYAKLLRSTQEGRSDHALLVSANEKLARLEQLAAESRARSVLSPEEREEMQRRHGDLVRERDRQENEARERRQAERPRVGPPRLDLSLAQEAVAIGQGEQSSGESARIDSPSTSSSLRSSSATGTSTANTSAAAHSSPGKEPPLRVEELERRLNTERALDIFT
;
A
#
# COMPACT_ATOMS: atom_id res chain seq x y z
N LYS A 1 -28.23 11.93 1.82
CA LYS A 1 -27.00 12.68 2.21
C LYS A 1 -25.97 12.80 1.07
N LEU A 2 -25.11 11.83 0.72
CA LEU A 2 -24.24 11.99 -0.46
C LEU A 2 -25.05 11.98 -1.78
N LEU A 3 -26.05 11.09 -1.88
CA LEU A 3 -27.01 11.02 -3.00
C LEU A 3 -27.78 12.34 -3.26
N GLU A 4 -27.84 13.26 -2.30
CA GLU A 4 -28.54 14.55 -2.44
C GLU A 4 -27.70 15.61 -3.17
N ILE A 5 -26.39 15.39 -3.32
CA ILE A 5 -25.47 16.32 -3.98
C ILE A 5 -25.42 16.06 -5.50
N GLY A 6 -25.71 14.82 -5.93
CA GLY A 6 -25.72 14.41 -7.33
C GLY A 6 -24.33 14.34 -7.99
N PRO A 7 -24.24 13.76 -9.21
CA PRO A 7 -22.97 13.56 -9.93
C PRO A 7 -22.30 14.87 -10.38
N ASN A 8 -23.03 15.98 -10.34
CA ASN A 8 -22.47 17.33 -10.40
C ASN A 8 -22.77 18.03 -9.06
N PRO A 9 -21.79 18.14 -8.13
CA PRO A 9 -21.98 18.95 -6.94
C PRO A 9 -22.18 20.41 -7.36
N SER A 10 -23.43 20.89 -7.32
CA SER A 10 -23.82 22.26 -7.70
C SER A 10 -23.05 23.35 -6.93
N SER A 11 -22.34 22.96 -5.86
CA SER A 11 -21.26 23.75 -5.28
C SER A 11 -20.20 22.82 -4.66
N PRO A 12 -18.90 22.96 -4.98
CA PRO A 12 -17.84 22.21 -4.30
C PRO A 12 -17.75 22.56 -2.79
N LYS A 13 -18.30 23.71 -2.38
CA LYS A 13 -18.42 24.09 -0.98
C LYS A 13 -19.37 23.16 -0.22
N ALA A 14 -20.50 22.76 -0.82
CA ALA A 14 -21.46 21.85 -0.18
C ALA A 14 -20.86 20.45 0.08
N LEU A 15 -19.99 19.97 -0.83
CA LEU A 15 -19.24 18.74 -0.62
C LEU A 15 -18.18 18.89 0.50
N GLY A 16 -17.49 20.03 0.56
CA GLY A 16 -16.56 20.36 1.64
C GLY A 16 -17.25 20.42 3.01
N ASP A 17 -18.37 21.15 3.11
CA ASP A 17 -19.17 21.28 4.33
C ASP A 17 -19.73 19.91 4.77
N LEU A 18 -20.18 19.07 3.82
CA LEU A 18 -20.60 17.69 4.12
C LEU A 18 -19.44 16.86 4.67
N LEU A 19 -18.27 16.88 4.05
CA LEU A 19 -17.08 16.17 4.54
C LEU A 19 -16.70 16.61 5.97
N MET A 20 -16.68 17.93 6.24
CA MET A 20 -16.34 18.42 7.58
C MET A 20 -17.36 17.99 8.65
N ARG A 21 -18.67 17.98 8.33
CA ARG A 21 -19.69 17.44 9.24
C ARG A 21 -19.56 15.92 9.41
N TRP A 22 -19.28 15.21 8.33
CA TRP A 22 -19.37 13.75 8.27
C TRP A 22 -18.40 13.03 9.23
N ILE A 23 -17.24 13.61 9.55
CA ILE A 23 -16.35 13.08 10.60
C ILE A 23 -16.99 13.16 11.99
N SER A 24 -17.78 14.19 12.27
CA SER A 24 -18.48 14.32 13.55
C SER A 24 -19.73 13.42 13.63
N ASP A 25 -20.38 13.13 12.49
CA ASP A 25 -21.42 12.09 12.40
C ASP A 25 -20.82 10.67 12.62
N LEU A 26 -19.61 10.42 12.09
CA LEU A 26 -18.91 9.12 12.16
C LEU A 26 -18.31 8.81 13.54
N GLU A 27 -17.65 9.80 14.16
CA GLU A 27 -16.83 9.64 15.35
C GLU A 27 -17.51 8.84 16.48
N PRO A 28 -18.77 9.09 16.88
CA PRO A 28 -19.41 8.36 17.97
C PRO A 28 -19.61 6.87 17.68
N ALA A 29 -19.93 6.50 16.43
CA ALA A 29 -20.17 5.10 16.06
C ALA A 29 -18.87 4.29 16.06
N TYR A 30 -17.82 4.84 15.44
CA TYR A 30 -16.52 4.18 15.35
C TYR A 30 -15.77 4.20 16.69
N THR A 31 -15.99 5.21 17.54
CA THR A 31 -15.51 5.20 18.93
C THR A 31 -16.10 4.01 19.70
N ARG A 32 -17.43 3.80 19.63
CA ARG A 32 -18.06 2.63 20.26
C ARG A 32 -17.52 1.32 19.72
N TYR A 33 -17.41 1.20 18.39
CA TYR A 33 -16.92 -0.01 17.76
C TYR A 33 -15.48 -0.35 18.20
N ALA A 34 -14.56 0.61 18.07
CA ALA A 34 -13.18 0.42 18.50
C ALA A 34 -13.08 0.23 20.02
N SER A 35 -13.92 0.87 20.84
CA SER A 35 -13.90 0.68 22.29
C SER A 35 -14.33 -0.73 22.73
N THR A 36 -15.07 -1.48 21.90
CA THR A 36 -15.53 -2.86 22.21
C THR A 36 -14.95 -3.96 21.32
N LEU A 37 -14.22 -3.64 20.24
CA LEU A 37 -13.65 -4.65 19.34
C LEU A 37 -12.75 -5.65 20.08
N GLN A 38 -12.92 -6.92 19.73
CA GLN A 38 -12.08 -8.06 20.05
C GLN A 38 -11.78 -8.80 18.75
N LEU A 39 -10.69 -9.56 18.72
CA LEU A 39 -10.32 -10.45 17.60
C LEU A 39 -10.07 -11.89 18.12
N ASP A 40 -9.52 -12.74 17.26
CA ASP A 40 -9.31 -14.18 17.44
C ASP A 40 -10.61 -15.00 17.43
N PHE A 41 -11.69 -14.45 16.85
CA PHE A 41 -12.94 -15.19 16.62
C PHE A 41 -12.74 -16.39 15.71
N ASP A 42 -11.76 -16.33 14.80
CA ASP A 42 -11.42 -17.46 13.92
C ASP A 42 -10.83 -18.64 14.68
N SER A 43 -10.33 -18.45 15.91
CA SER A 43 -9.88 -19.53 16.80
C SER A 43 -10.87 -19.85 17.94
N TYR A 44 -11.95 -19.10 18.06
CA TYR A 44 -12.88 -19.23 19.18
C TYR A 44 -13.80 -20.44 19.04
N ALA A 45 -13.76 -21.37 20.02
CA ALA A 45 -14.42 -22.67 19.91
C ALA A 45 -15.94 -22.61 19.59
N PRO A 46 -16.76 -21.71 20.18
CA PRO A 46 -18.17 -21.57 19.80
C PRO A 46 -18.38 -21.19 18.32
N VAL A 47 -17.51 -20.35 17.76
CA VAL A 47 -17.53 -19.97 16.34
C VAL A 47 -17.16 -21.18 15.47
N GLN A 48 -16.06 -21.85 15.80
CA GLN A 48 -15.59 -23.02 15.06
C GLN A 48 -16.55 -24.22 15.12
N SER A 49 -17.35 -24.33 16.18
CA SER A 49 -18.38 -25.37 16.31
C SER A 49 -19.58 -25.21 15.35
N ASN A 50 -19.70 -24.07 14.67
CA ASN A 50 -20.87 -23.75 13.83
C ASN A 50 -20.68 -24.24 12.37
N PRO A 51 -21.34 -25.33 11.94
CA PRO A 51 -21.18 -25.87 10.58
C PRO A 51 -21.75 -24.98 9.48
N LYS A 52 -22.57 -23.97 9.82
CA LYS A 52 -23.16 -23.05 8.83
C LYS A 52 -22.25 -21.90 8.45
N LEU A 53 -21.24 -21.57 9.28
CA LEU A 53 -20.40 -20.40 9.07
C LEU A 53 -19.39 -20.58 7.92
N PRO A 54 -18.62 -21.68 7.81
CA PRO A 54 -17.65 -21.87 6.73
C PRO A 54 -18.22 -21.72 5.30
N PRO A 55 -19.38 -22.31 4.92
CA PRO A 55 -19.91 -22.12 3.56
C PRO A 55 -20.41 -20.69 3.29
N ILE A 56 -20.85 -19.95 4.33
CA ILE A 56 -21.20 -18.54 4.18
C ILE A 56 -19.92 -17.72 3.92
N LEU A 57 -18.89 -17.90 4.74
CA LEU A 57 -17.61 -17.20 4.58
C LEU A 57 -16.96 -17.49 3.23
N ALA A 58 -16.96 -18.75 2.77
CA ALA A 58 -16.44 -19.15 1.46
C ALA A 58 -17.23 -18.56 0.27
N SER A 59 -18.46 -18.07 0.47
CA SER A 59 -19.25 -17.41 -0.57
C SER A 59 -18.95 -15.91 -0.71
N LEU A 60 -18.23 -15.31 0.25
CA LEU A 60 -17.89 -13.89 0.26
C LEU A 60 -16.61 -13.63 -0.54
N SER A 61 -16.62 -12.58 -1.36
CA SER A 61 -15.43 -12.10 -2.06
C SER A 61 -14.74 -10.99 -1.26
N TRP A 62 -13.44 -11.12 -1.02
CA TRP A 62 -12.66 -10.05 -0.41
C TRP A 62 -12.47 -8.87 -1.40
N PRO A 63 -12.69 -7.61 -1.00
CA PRO A 63 -12.50 -6.49 -1.90
C PRO A 63 -11.02 -6.27 -2.23
N GLY A 64 -10.60 -6.47 -3.49
CA GLY A 64 -9.21 -6.25 -3.95
C GLY A 64 -8.66 -4.82 -3.85
N THR A 65 -9.41 -3.89 -3.25
CA THR A 65 -8.93 -2.54 -2.86
C THR A 65 -8.44 -2.47 -1.41
N LEU A 66 -8.64 -3.54 -0.63
CA LEU A 66 -8.13 -3.73 0.72
C LEU A 66 -6.88 -4.61 0.67
N PRO A 67 -5.97 -4.53 1.66
CA PRO A 67 -4.92 -5.53 1.80
C PRO A 67 -5.56 -6.92 1.91
N GLY A 68 -5.05 -7.88 1.16
CA GLY A 68 -5.47 -9.28 1.27
C GLY A 68 -4.99 -9.89 2.59
N PRO A 69 -5.72 -10.86 3.16
CA PRO A 69 -5.19 -11.74 4.20
C PRO A 69 -3.84 -12.35 3.80
N GLU A 70 -2.78 -12.06 4.56
CA GLU A 70 -1.47 -12.74 4.57
C GLU A 70 -0.94 -13.27 3.21
N GLY A 71 -0.99 -12.43 2.17
CA GLY A 71 -0.24 -12.65 0.92
C GLY A 71 -0.74 -13.76 -0.02
N ASP A 72 -1.90 -14.37 0.23
CA ASP A 72 -2.44 -15.45 -0.61
C ASP A 72 -3.51 -14.92 -1.60
N GLU A 73 -3.38 -15.26 -2.89
CA GLU A 73 -4.42 -14.93 -3.89
C GLU A 73 -5.72 -15.72 -3.65
N ALA A 74 -5.64 -16.83 -2.89
CA ALA A 74 -6.78 -17.64 -2.45
C ALA A 74 -7.24 -17.31 -1.02
N ALA A 75 -6.84 -16.15 -0.48
CA ALA A 75 -7.17 -15.69 0.86
C ALA A 75 -8.67 -15.85 1.22
N THR A 76 -8.97 -16.81 2.09
CA THR A 76 -10.34 -17.07 2.55
C THR A 76 -10.83 -15.93 3.44
N VAL A 77 -12.07 -15.48 3.23
CA VAL A 77 -12.70 -14.50 4.11
C VAL A 77 -12.96 -15.14 5.46
N THR A 78 -12.57 -14.47 6.54
CA THR A 78 -12.77 -14.93 7.91
C THR A 78 -13.50 -13.87 8.75
N LEU A 79 -13.93 -14.20 9.98
CA LEU A 79 -14.65 -13.23 10.81
C LEU A 79 -13.73 -12.10 11.27
N ASP A 80 -12.49 -12.39 11.64
CA ASP A 80 -11.54 -11.36 12.09
C ASP A 80 -11.15 -10.41 10.94
N HIS A 81 -11.22 -10.85 9.67
CA HIS A 81 -11.09 -9.95 8.52
C HIS A 81 -12.31 -9.03 8.36
N LEU A 82 -13.53 -9.57 8.48
CA LEU A 82 -14.76 -8.77 8.39
C LEU A 82 -14.88 -7.75 9.52
N PHE A 83 -14.52 -8.11 10.76
CA PHE A 83 -14.50 -7.18 11.90
C PHE A 83 -13.37 -6.13 11.83
N GLN A 84 -12.40 -6.28 10.94
CA GLN A 84 -11.40 -5.24 10.68
C GLN A 84 -11.81 -4.23 9.62
N LEU A 85 -12.91 -4.46 8.87
CA LEU A 85 -13.39 -3.54 7.84
C LEU A 85 -13.59 -2.10 8.34
N PRO A 86 -14.19 -1.84 9.52
CA PRO A 86 -14.30 -0.47 10.05
C PRO A 86 -12.94 0.18 10.32
N ILE A 87 -11.92 -0.58 10.72
CA ILE A 87 -10.57 -0.03 10.96
C ILE A 87 -9.89 0.34 9.64
N TYR A 88 -9.95 -0.52 8.61
CA TYR A 88 -9.47 -0.17 7.28
C TYR A 88 -10.20 1.08 6.74
N ARG A 89 -11.48 1.23 7.07
CA ARG A 89 -12.30 2.38 6.70
C ARG A 89 -11.85 3.66 7.40
N ILE A 90 -11.57 3.66 8.72
CA ILE A 90 -10.94 4.79 9.44
C ILE A 90 -9.62 5.18 8.75
N HIS A 91 -8.75 4.20 8.50
CA HIS A 91 -7.42 4.43 7.93
C HIS A 91 -7.47 5.04 6.51
N TYR A 92 -8.43 4.59 5.69
CA TYR A 92 -8.72 5.21 4.40
C TYR A 92 -9.10 6.70 4.54
N TYR A 93 -9.99 7.01 5.48
CA TYR A 93 -10.39 8.41 5.72
C TYR A 93 -9.24 9.24 6.30
N LYS A 94 -8.42 8.71 7.19
CA LYS A 94 -7.22 9.40 7.67
C LYS A 94 -6.31 9.80 6.52
N LYS A 95 -6.03 8.88 5.59
CA LYS A 95 -5.25 9.15 4.37
C LYS A 95 -5.93 10.19 3.44
N LEU A 96 -7.26 10.13 3.29
CA LEU A 96 -8.02 11.08 2.47
C LEU A 96 -7.95 12.52 3.04
N TYR A 97 -8.25 12.68 4.33
CA TYR A 97 -8.24 13.99 5.00
C TYR A 97 -6.82 14.56 5.14
N ALA A 98 -5.80 13.71 5.30
CA ALA A 98 -4.40 14.14 5.24
C ALA A 98 -3.99 14.62 3.83
N LYS A 99 -4.52 13.99 2.76
CA LYS A 99 -4.29 14.45 1.37
C LYS A 99 -4.97 15.79 1.09
N LEU A 100 -6.20 15.97 1.57
CA LEU A 100 -6.95 17.23 1.47
C LEU A 100 -6.23 18.36 2.23
N LEU A 101 -5.81 18.12 3.48
CA LEU A 101 -5.09 19.10 4.29
C LEU A 101 -3.82 19.62 3.59
N ARG A 102 -3.00 18.74 2.99
CA ARG A 102 -1.80 19.13 2.23
C ARG A 102 -2.08 19.98 0.98
N SER A 103 -3.32 19.98 0.47
CA SER A 103 -3.74 20.82 -0.67
C SER A 103 -4.45 22.11 -0.26
N THR A 104 -4.64 22.34 1.04
CA THR A 104 -5.34 23.51 1.58
C THR A 104 -4.33 24.51 2.14
N GLN A 105 -4.54 25.80 1.87
CA GLN A 105 -3.68 26.86 2.40
C GLN A 105 -3.95 27.12 3.89
N GLU A 106 -2.88 27.31 4.67
CA GLU A 106 -2.96 27.77 6.05
C GLU A 106 -3.68 29.13 6.15
N GLY A 107 -4.39 29.36 7.26
CA GLY A 107 -5.20 30.57 7.48
C GLY A 107 -6.59 30.55 6.83
N ARG A 108 -6.91 29.53 6.03
CA ARG A 108 -8.23 29.33 5.41
C ARG A 108 -9.14 28.49 6.33
N SER A 109 -10.45 28.74 6.33
CA SER A 109 -11.38 28.15 7.33
C SER A 109 -11.51 26.62 7.23
N ASP A 110 -11.37 26.08 6.01
CA ASP A 110 -11.28 24.66 5.71
C ASP A 110 -10.02 24.02 6.30
N HIS A 111 -8.89 24.74 6.41
CA HIS A 111 -7.66 24.23 7.00
C HIS A 111 -7.84 23.80 8.46
N ALA A 112 -8.41 24.67 9.30
CA ALA A 112 -8.62 24.37 10.72
C ALA A 112 -9.57 23.17 10.93
N LEU A 113 -10.61 23.06 10.10
CA LEU A 113 -11.54 21.92 10.14
C LEU A 113 -10.86 20.62 9.68
N LEU A 114 -10.01 20.68 8.64
CA LEU A 114 -9.23 19.54 8.16
C LEU A 114 -8.18 19.08 9.19
N VAL A 115 -7.57 19.99 9.95
CA VAL A 115 -6.68 19.65 11.09
C VAL A 115 -7.48 18.92 12.16
N SER A 116 -8.59 19.49 12.65
CA SER A 116 -9.41 18.86 13.69
C SER A 116 -9.97 17.49 13.27
N ALA A 117 -10.43 17.36 12.03
CA ALA A 117 -10.86 16.08 11.45
C ALA A 117 -9.72 15.05 11.41
N ASN A 118 -8.50 15.47 11.07
CA ASN A 118 -7.32 14.62 11.09
C ASN A 118 -6.95 14.15 12.51
N GLU A 119 -7.09 15.01 13.52
CA GLU A 119 -6.85 14.68 14.93
C GLU A 119 -7.87 13.65 15.45
N LYS A 120 -9.16 13.85 15.17
CA LYS A 120 -10.23 12.89 15.49
C LYS A 120 -9.96 11.51 14.88
N LEU A 121 -9.63 11.47 13.59
CA LEU A 121 -9.27 10.22 12.90
C LEU A 121 -8.02 9.56 13.47
N ALA A 122 -7.01 10.33 13.91
CA ALA A 122 -5.83 9.78 14.55
C ALA A 122 -6.13 9.16 15.93
N ARG A 123 -7.03 9.77 16.73
CA ARG A 123 -7.51 9.18 17.99
C ARG A 123 -8.27 7.88 17.76
N LEU A 124 -9.09 7.82 16.70
CA LEU A 124 -9.78 6.59 16.29
C LEU A 124 -8.82 5.50 15.83
N GLU A 125 -7.75 5.84 15.09
CA GLU A 125 -6.70 4.87 14.72
C GLU A 125 -5.96 4.33 15.95
N GLN A 126 -5.62 5.20 16.92
CA GLN A 126 -4.97 4.76 18.16
C GLN A 126 -5.89 3.82 18.96
N LEU A 127 -7.15 4.21 19.20
CA LEU A 127 -8.12 3.37 19.90
C LEU A 127 -8.35 2.04 19.17
N ALA A 128 -8.37 2.05 17.83
CA ALA A 128 -8.45 0.84 17.02
C ALA A 128 -7.19 -0.05 17.17
N ALA A 129 -5.98 0.52 17.22
CA ALA A 129 -4.75 -0.23 17.45
C ALA A 129 -4.72 -0.86 18.85
N GLU A 130 -5.11 -0.13 19.88
CA GLU A 130 -5.27 -0.65 21.25
C GLU A 130 -6.33 -1.77 21.30
N SER A 131 -7.44 -1.60 20.58
CA SER A 131 -8.53 -2.60 20.53
C SER A 131 -8.11 -3.93 19.91
N ARG A 132 -7.25 -3.91 18.88
CA ARG A 132 -6.73 -5.10 18.20
C ARG A 132 -5.88 -6.00 19.09
N ALA A 133 -5.34 -5.48 20.20
CA ALA A 133 -4.62 -6.29 21.18
C ALA A 133 -5.55 -7.13 22.08
N ARG A 134 -6.86 -6.87 22.05
CA ARG A 134 -7.88 -7.59 22.82
C ARG A 134 -8.40 -8.78 22.03
N SER A 135 -8.43 -9.91 22.71
CA SER A 135 -8.89 -11.19 22.18
C SER A 135 -10.22 -11.58 22.82
N VAL A 136 -11.02 -12.37 22.09
CA VAL A 136 -12.15 -13.11 22.68
C VAL A 136 -11.69 -14.35 23.46
N LEU A 137 -10.47 -14.84 23.18
CA LEU A 137 -9.87 -16.01 23.83
C LEU A 137 -9.35 -15.69 25.23
N SER A 138 -9.42 -16.67 26.13
CA SER A 138 -8.73 -16.63 27.43
C SER A 138 -7.20 -16.61 27.27
N PRO A 139 -6.43 -16.15 28.27
CA PRO A 139 -4.97 -16.15 28.20
C PRO A 139 -4.37 -17.53 27.87
N GLU A 140 -4.94 -18.60 28.41
CA GLU A 140 -4.49 -19.98 28.18
C GLU A 140 -4.71 -20.42 26.73
N GLU A 141 -5.89 -20.15 26.16
CA GLU A 141 -6.20 -20.42 24.74
C GLU A 141 -5.30 -19.62 23.79
N ARG A 142 -4.98 -18.35 24.14
CA ARG A 142 -4.05 -17.51 23.35
C ARG A 142 -2.63 -18.07 23.35
N GLU A 143 -2.14 -18.51 24.50
CA GLU A 143 -0.83 -19.16 24.57
C GLU A 143 -0.81 -20.46 23.77
N GLU A 144 -1.85 -21.29 23.83
CA GLU A 144 -1.93 -22.52 23.03
C GLU A 144 -1.94 -22.19 21.53
N MET A 145 -2.78 -21.25 21.10
CA MET A 145 -2.82 -20.75 19.72
C MET A 145 -1.44 -20.28 19.26
N GLN A 146 -0.73 -19.52 20.08
CA GLN A 146 0.59 -18.99 19.74
C GLN A 146 1.68 -20.05 19.73
N ARG A 147 1.61 -21.07 20.61
CA ARG A 147 2.46 -22.27 20.55
C ARG A 147 2.23 -23.04 19.25
N ARG A 148 0.97 -23.35 18.92
CA ARG A 148 0.57 -24.06 17.69
C ARG A 148 1.01 -23.32 16.42
N HIS A 149 0.85 -22.00 16.37
CA HIS A 149 1.35 -21.20 15.25
C HIS A 149 2.88 -21.26 15.14
N GLY A 150 3.60 -21.15 16.26
CA GLY A 150 5.06 -21.28 16.28
C GLY A 150 5.56 -22.62 15.78
N ASP A 151 4.86 -23.72 16.09
CA ASP A 151 5.21 -25.06 15.60
C ASP A 151 4.93 -25.23 14.10
N LEU A 152 3.81 -24.69 13.60
CA LEU A 152 3.51 -24.68 12.15
C LEU A 152 4.55 -23.90 11.34
N VAL A 153 5.02 -22.75 11.84
CA VAL A 153 6.07 -21.96 11.18
C VAL A 153 7.40 -22.73 11.15
N ARG A 154 7.81 -23.34 12.27
CA ARG A 154 9.03 -24.18 12.34
C ARG A 154 8.98 -25.35 11.34
N GLU A 155 7.83 -26.01 11.26
CA GLU A 155 7.64 -27.15 10.34
C GLU A 155 7.65 -26.70 8.88
N ARG A 156 7.03 -25.56 8.54
CA ARG A 156 7.11 -24.97 7.20
C ARG A 156 8.56 -24.63 6.81
N ASP A 157 9.29 -23.96 7.71
CA ASP A 157 10.66 -23.53 7.44
C ASP A 157 11.62 -24.73 7.34
N ARG A 158 11.35 -25.81 8.10
CA ARG A 158 12.02 -27.11 7.94
C ARG A 158 11.76 -27.70 6.56
N GLN A 159 10.50 -27.80 6.15
CA GLN A 159 10.12 -28.34 4.84
C GLN A 159 10.70 -27.51 3.69
N GLU A 160 10.77 -26.18 3.82
CA GLU A 160 11.40 -25.33 2.82
C GLU A 160 12.91 -25.57 2.73
N ASN A 161 13.60 -25.72 3.87
CA ASN A 161 15.02 -26.08 3.90
C ASN A 161 15.29 -27.46 3.28
N GLU A 162 14.51 -28.49 3.65
CA GLU A 162 14.62 -29.82 3.04
C GLU A 162 14.33 -29.79 1.52
N ALA A 163 13.38 -28.97 1.06
CA ALA A 163 13.12 -28.76 -0.36
C ALA A 163 14.25 -28.00 -1.09
N ARG A 164 14.88 -27.02 -0.42
CA ARG A 164 16.06 -26.30 -0.94
C ARG A 164 17.28 -27.22 -1.04
N GLU A 165 17.49 -28.11 -0.07
CA GLU A 165 18.56 -29.11 -0.11
C GLU A 165 18.35 -30.13 -1.23
N ARG A 166 17.14 -30.66 -1.41
CA ARG A 166 16.79 -31.56 -2.54
C ARG A 166 17.07 -30.90 -3.89
N ARG A 167 16.64 -29.64 -4.08
CA ARG A 167 16.92 -28.85 -5.31
C ARG A 167 18.41 -28.59 -5.55
N GLN A 168 19.24 -28.56 -4.50
CA GLN A 168 20.70 -28.45 -4.64
C GLN A 168 21.36 -29.80 -4.91
N ALA A 169 20.84 -30.90 -4.36
CA ALA A 169 21.33 -32.26 -4.62
C ALA A 169 20.99 -32.76 -6.04
N GLU A 170 19.85 -32.35 -6.59
CA GLU A 170 19.41 -32.68 -7.96
C GLU A 170 20.07 -31.83 -9.06
N ARG A 171 20.84 -30.80 -8.71
CA ARG A 171 21.65 -30.08 -9.70
C ARG A 171 22.74 -31.01 -10.26
N PRO A 172 22.82 -31.22 -11.59
CA PRO A 172 23.88 -32.03 -12.17
C PRO A 172 25.23 -31.38 -11.86
N ARG A 173 26.15 -32.18 -11.31
CA ARG A 173 27.54 -31.76 -11.04
C ARG A 173 28.26 -31.53 -12.38
N VAL A 174 28.17 -30.31 -12.92
CA VAL A 174 29.06 -29.86 -13.99
C VAL A 174 30.48 -29.88 -13.41
N GLY A 175 31.28 -30.86 -13.84
CA GLY A 175 32.69 -30.93 -13.48
C GLY A 175 33.46 -29.69 -13.92
N PRO A 176 34.60 -29.36 -13.29
CA PRO A 176 35.39 -28.19 -13.67
C PRO A 176 35.76 -28.27 -15.16
N PRO A 177 35.75 -27.14 -15.89
CA PRO A 177 36.00 -27.16 -17.32
C PRO A 177 37.42 -27.64 -17.59
N ARG A 178 37.54 -28.74 -18.35
CA ARG A 178 38.82 -29.13 -18.94
C ARG A 178 39.17 -28.12 -20.02
N LEU A 179 40.28 -27.41 -19.83
CA LEU A 179 40.94 -26.66 -20.89
C LEU A 179 41.50 -27.69 -21.88
N ASP A 180 40.90 -27.75 -23.07
CA ASP A 180 41.50 -28.45 -24.20
C ASP A 180 42.53 -27.52 -24.86
N LEU A 181 43.74 -28.03 -25.06
CA LEU A 181 44.88 -27.30 -25.57
C LEU A 181 45.33 -28.01 -26.86
N SER A 182 44.75 -27.62 -27.99
CA SER A 182 45.13 -28.11 -29.31
C SER A 182 45.61 -26.96 -30.19
N LEU A 183 46.79 -27.14 -30.77
CA LEU A 183 47.65 -26.15 -31.43
C LEU A 183 48.01 -26.65 -32.84
N ALA A 184 48.46 -25.73 -33.72
CA ALA A 184 48.89 -25.91 -35.13
C ALA A 184 47.74 -25.77 -36.17
N GLN A 185 47.93 -25.23 -37.40
CA GLN A 185 49.05 -24.59 -38.15
C GLN A 185 48.41 -23.87 -39.39
N GLU A 186 48.99 -22.92 -40.15
CA GLU A 186 50.24 -22.12 -40.10
C GLU A 186 50.15 -20.89 -41.06
N ALA A 187 50.72 -19.73 -40.70
CA ALA A 187 51.22 -18.64 -41.59
C ALA A 187 51.68 -17.42 -40.74
N VAL A 188 52.92 -17.30 -40.25
CA VAL A 188 54.19 -17.02 -40.95
C VAL A 188 54.23 -15.66 -41.67
N ALA A 189 54.80 -14.63 -41.01
CA ALA A 189 56.03 -13.95 -41.45
C ALA A 189 56.52 -12.86 -40.45
N ILE A 190 57.70 -13.07 -39.86
CA ILE A 190 58.87 -12.15 -39.70
C ILE A 190 58.59 -10.62 -39.50
N GLY A 191 59.11 -9.90 -38.50
CA GLY A 191 59.98 -10.27 -37.35
C GLY A 191 60.74 -9.05 -36.73
N GLN A 192 61.42 -9.29 -35.58
CA GLN A 192 62.47 -8.46 -34.91
C GLN A 192 62.11 -7.13 -34.18
N GLY A 193 62.87 -6.84 -33.10
CA GLY A 193 62.96 -5.55 -32.37
C GLY A 193 62.03 -5.41 -31.14
N GLU A 194 62.39 -5.81 -29.91
CA GLU A 194 63.34 -5.20 -28.95
C GLU A 194 62.77 -4.12 -27.98
N GLN A 195 62.82 -4.47 -26.68
CA GLN A 195 63.12 -3.63 -25.50
C GLN A 195 62.12 -2.59 -24.91
N SER A 196 62.12 -2.58 -23.56
CA SER A 196 61.96 -1.45 -22.62
C SER A 196 60.59 -0.84 -22.25
N SER A 197 60.21 -1.10 -21.00
CA SER A 197 59.88 -0.17 -19.89
C SER A 197 59.69 1.35 -20.13
N GLY A 198 58.76 1.93 -19.33
CA GLY A 198 58.51 3.37 -19.11
C GLY A 198 57.05 3.72 -19.45
N GLU A 199 56.13 4.02 -18.53
CA GLU A 199 56.05 5.02 -17.44
C GLU A 199 55.80 6.49 -17.88
N SER A 200 54.71 7.04 -17.32
CA SER A 200 54.38 8.47 -17.10
C SER A 200 53.83 9.37 -18.23
N ALA A 201 52.73 10.07 -17.83
CA ALA A 201 52.40 11.47 -18.14
C ALA A 201 51.87 11.84 -19.56
N ARG A 202 51.06 12.90 -19.79
CA ARG A 202 50.22 13.85 -19.00
C ARG A 202 49.48 14.78 -20.01
N ILE A 203 48.56 15.67 -19.55
CA ILE A 203 48.23 17.01 -20.15
C ILE A 203 47.45 16.98 -21.50
N ASP A 204 46.48 17.86 -21.84
CA ASP A 204 45.70 18.86 -21.08
C ASP A 204 44.31 19.13 -21.74
N SER A 205 43.51 20.00 -21.12
CA SER A 205 42.29 20.61 -21.70
C SER A 205 42.61 21.76 -22.70
N PRO A 206 41.62 22.40 -23.36
CA PRO A 206 41.13 23.66 -22.76
C PRO A 206 39.63 24.01 -23.00
N SER A 207 39.23 25.10 -22.34
CA SER A 207 37.86 25.59 -22.06
C SER A 207 37.24 26.53 -23.12
N THR A 208 35.94 26.82 -22.99
CA THR A 208 35.22 28.11 -23.30
C THR A 208 33.70 27.90 -23.09
N SER A 209 32.79 28.84 -22.77
CA SER A 209 32.77 30.09 -21.96
C SER A 209 31.41 30.81 -22.20
N SER A 210 30.80 31.43 -21.18
CA SER A 210 29.66 32.41 -21.28
C SER A 210 28.29 31.85 -21.73
N SER A 211 27.12 32.52 -21.56
CA SER A 211 26.84 33.87 -21.01
C SER A 211 25.40 34.01 -20.45
N LEU A 212 25.10 35.16 -19.84
CA LEU A 212 23.86 35.55 -19.15
C LEU A 212 22.69 35.94 -20.08
N ARG A 213 21.43 35.88 -19.59
CA ARG A 213 20.38 36.88 -19.90
C ARG A 213 19.17 36.85 -18.94
N SER A 214 18.72 38.04 -18.55
CA SER A 214 17.56 38.31 -17.69
C SER A 214 16.26 38.46 -18.48
N SER A 215 15.10 38.38 -17.80
CA SER A 215 13.95 39.29 -18.04
C SER A 215 12.86 39.15 -16.98
N SER A 216 12.27 40.27 -16.59
CA SER A 216 11.07 40.40 -15.76
C SER A 216 9.81 40.53 -16.62
N ALA A 217 8.65 40.07 -16.12
CA ALA A 217 7.35 40.48 -16.63
C ALA A 217 6.24 40.31 -15.58
N THR A 218 5.58 41.41 -15.21
CA THR A 218 4.27 41.43 -14.58
C THR A 218 3.18 41.38 -15.65
N GLY A 219 2.07 40.69 -15.40
CA GLY A 219 0.95 40.64 -16.35
C GLY A 219 -0.25 39.89 -15.79
N THR A 220 -1.38 40.57 -15.67
CA THR A 220 -2.66 40.04 -15.17
C THR A 220 -3.53 39.44 -16.28
N SER A 221 -4.41 38.51 -15.86
CA SER A 221 -5.78 38.30 -16.37
C SER A 221 -6.10 37.15 -17.36
N THR A 222 -7.33 36.69 -17.14
CA THR A 222 -8.25 35.94 -18.01
C THR A 222 -8.04 34.44 -18.25
N ALA A 223 -9.17 33.74 -18.12
CA ALA A 223 -9.30 32.30 -18.32
C ALA A 223 -9.20 31.92 -19.80
N ASN A 224 -8.79 30.68 -20.06
CA ASN A 224 -9.30 29.93 -21.21
C ASN A 224 -9.34 28.43 -20.88
N THR A 225 -10.51 27.83 -21.09
CA THR A 225 -10.73 26.39 -21.00
C THR A 225 -10.50 25.77 -22.38
N SER A 226 -9.49 24.93 -22.52
CA SER A 226 -9.39 24.00 -23.65
C SER A 226 -8.64 22.74 -23.24
N ALA A 227 -9.29 21.59 -23.46
CA ALA A 227 -8.68 20.29 -23.21
C ALA A 227 -7.63 19.98 -24.28
N ALA A 228 -6.42 19.63 -23.84
CA ALA A 228 -5.42 18.99 -24.68
C ALA A 228 -4.85 17.80 -23.90
N ALA A 229 -5.10 16.59 -24.40
CA ALA A 229 -4.61 15.37 -23.79
C ALA A 229 -3.14 15.14 -24.20
N HIS A 230 -2.22 15.25 -23.25
CA HIS A 230 -0.85 14.76 -23.41
C HIS A 230 -0.45 13.89 -22.22
N SER A 231 -0.07 12.66 -22.54
CA SER A 231 0.34 11.62 -21.62
C SER A 231 1.74 11.88 -21.05
N SER A 232 1.84 11.96 -19.73
CA SER A 232 3.10 11.86 -18.99
C SER A 232 3.02 10.68 -18.02
N PRO A 233 3.93 9.69 -18.07
CA PRO A 233 3.92 8.58 -17.13
C PRO A 233 4.39 9.05 -15.75
N GLY A 234 3.67 8.67 -14.68
CA GLY A 234 4.13 8.85 -13.29
C GLY A 234 3.37 9.84 -12.40
N LYS A 235 2.25 10.44 -12.86
CA LYS A 235 1.31 11.13 -11.96
C LYS A 235 -0.06 10.47 -12.05
N GLU A 236 -0.53 9.90 -10.93
CA GLU A 236 -1.92 9.46 -10.80
C GLU A 236 -2.85 10.63 -11.15
N PRO A 237 -3.90 10.42 -11.97
CA PRO A 237 -4.86 11.47 -12.26
C PRO A 237 -5.59 11.90 -10.96
N PRO A 238 -6.05 13.16 -10.86
CA PRO A 238 -6.90 13.58 -9.75
C PRO A 238 -8.11 12.65 -9.67
N LEU A 239 -8.42 12.16 -8.46
CA LEU A 239 -9.53 11.24 -8.22
C LEU A 239 -10.82 11.88 -8.74
N ARG A 240 -11.39 11.27 -9.77
CA ARG A 240 -12.64 11.67 -10.41
C ARG A 240 -13.79 11.60 -9.39
N VAL A 241 -14.83 12.43 -9.57
CA VAL A 241 -15.95 12.48 -8.61
C VAL A 241 -16.68 11.13 -8.59
N GLU A 242 -16.80 10.49 -9.75
CA GLU A 242 -17.35 9.15 -9.96
C GLU A 242 -16.51 8.06 -9.25
N GLU A 243 -15.21 8.28 -9.06
CA GLU A 243 -14.31 7.41 -8.29
C GLU A 243 -14.52 7.60 -6.79
N LEU A 244 -14.76 8.84 -6.34
CA LEU A 244 -15.11 9.16 -4.96
C LEU A 244 -16.49 8.62 -4.60
N GLU A 245 -17.50 8.81 -5.46
CA GLU A 245 -18.84 8.23 -5.31
C GLU A 245 -18.78 6.71 -5.18
N ARG A 246 -18.06 6.02 -6.07
CA ARG A 246 -17.90 4.56 -6.00
C ARG A 246 -17.25 4.09 -4.69
N ARG A 247 -16.39 4.90 -4.08
CA ARG A 247 -15.68 4.58 -2.82
C ARG A 247 -16.42 5.07 -1.56
N LEU A 248 -17.34 6.02 -1.68
CA LEU A 248 -18.14 6.59 -0.60
C LEU A 248 -19.57 6.04 -0.54
N ASN A 249 -20.04 5.33 -1.56
CA ASN A 249 -21.39 4.76 -1.61
C ASN A 249 -21.61 3.71 -0.48
N THR A 250 -22.50 4.03 0.44
CA THR A 250 -22.90 3.18 1.57
C THR A 250 -23.90 2.09 1.20
N GLU A 251 -24.52 2.11 0.01
CA GLU A 251 -25.37 1.00 -0.48
C GLU A 251 -24.55 -0.19 -0.98
N ARG A 252 -23.22 0.00 -1.18
CA ARG A 252 -22.26 -1.04 -1.56
C ARG A 252 -21.25 -1.39 -0.47
N ALA A 253 -21.18 -0.59 0.60
CA ALA A 253 -20.52 -0.99 1.82
C ALA A 253 -21.55 -1.67 2.71
N LEU A 254 -21.32 -2.94 3.07
CA LEU A 254 -22.03 -3.56 4.19
C LEU A 254 -21.56 -2.87 5.48
N ASP A 255 -22.18 -1.74 5.79
CA ASP A 255 -22.07 -1.13 7.11
C ASP A 255 -22.92 -1.95 8.07
N ILE A 256 -22.26 -2.79 8.85
CA ILE A 256 -22.85 -3.73 9.82
C ILE A 256 -23.60 -3.04 10.99
N PHE A 257 -23.83 -1.73 10.89
CA PHE A 257 -24.52 -0.88 11.87
C PHE A 257 -25.73 -0.12 11.31
N THR A 258 -26.25 -0.52 10.14
CA THR A 258 -27.54 -0.08 9.56
C THR A 258 -28.35 -1.26 9.05
#